data_AF-Q86QQ8-F1
#
_entry.id   AF-Q86QQ8-F1
#
_cell.length_a   1.000
_cell.length_b   1.000
_cell.length_c   1.000
_cell.angle_alpha   90.00
_cell.angle_beta   90.00
_cell.angle_gamma   90.00
#
_symmetry.space_group_name_H-M   'P 1'
#
loop_
_entity.id
_entity.type
_entity.pdbx_description
1 polymer ?
#
loop_
_entity_poly.entity_id
_entity_poly.type
_entity_poly.pdbx_seq_one_letter_code
_entity_poly.pdbx_strand_id
1 'polypeptide(L)'
;QRTGNFLPYAQRSNNYNIHSEKNYEYIRFLDTYEKTFFQFLQKGDFKTPEKEMNYVGNYWHMNQDLYSEHSNKELHQYSYEIIARHVLGGSPKPFDKYAFMPTALDFYQTSLRDPAFYQLYQRIVDYLIAYKEYVKPYSHNDPHFVGVKINDVKVSELVTYFDYFDFNATSSVFYSQEELTSYPTGFVVRQPRLNHKPFTVSVDLKSDVASDAVFKIFIGPKYHANGYPVNIEEDWMKFYELDWFVQKLVPAKTKL
;
A
#
# COMPACT_ATOMS: atom_id res chain seq x y z
N GLN A 1 26.50 0.59 0.56
CA GLN A 1 25.97 1.68 -0.28
C GLN A 1 26.17 2.99 0.47
N ARG A 2 27.00 3.90 -0.06
CA ARG A 2 27.38 5.19 0.56
C ARG A 2 26.62 6.35 -0.10
N THR A 3 25.29 6.40 0.01
CA THR A 3 24.50 7.47 -0.65
C THR A 3 24.33 8.74 0.20
N GLY A 4 24.74 8.75 1.48
CA GLY A 4 24.47 9.86 2.39
C GLY A 4 25.67 10.71 2.86
N ASN A 5 26.90 10.43 2.41
CA ASN A 5 28.09 11.03 3.05
C ASN A 5 28.32 12.54 2.78
N PHE A 6 27.53 13.19 1.92
CA PHE A 6 27.83 14.57 1.50
C PHE A 6 26.64 15.54 1.49
N LEU A 7 25.38 15.09 1.48
CA LEU A 7 24.22 15.98 1.35
C LEU A 7 23.10 15.63 2.33
N PRO A 8 22.45 16.62 2.96
CA PRO A 8 21.22 16.37 3.70
C PRO A 8 20.11 15.91 2.74
N TYR A 9 19.08 15.26 3.29
CA TYR A 9 17.87 14.96 2.53
C TYR A 9 17.22 16.27 2.07
N ALA A 10 16.68 16.27 0.84
CA ALA A 10 15.96 17.41 0.30
C ALA A 10 14.74 17.73 1.17
N GLN A 11 14.44 19.02 1.29
CA GLN A 11 13.29 19.53 2.03
C GLN A 11 12.23 20.01 1.05
N ARG A 12 10.97 19.67 1.30
CA ARG A 12 9.82 20.21 0.59
C ARG A 12 9.03 21.13 1.50
N SER A 13 9.02 22.42 1.18
CA SER A 13 8.24 23.41 1.94
C SER A 13 6.73 23.21 1.75
N ASN A 14 5.94 23.73 2.69
CA ASN A 14 4.50 23.84 2.50
C ASN A 14 4.21 24.67 1.23
N ASN A 15 3.14 24.33 0.52
CA ASN A 15 2.75 24.98 -0.75
C ASN A 15 3.85 24.97 -1.83
N TYR A 16 4.70 23.94 -1.82
CA TYR A 16 5.74 23.76 -2.83
C TYR A 16 5.12 23.73 -4.25
N ASN A 17 5.57 24.63 -5.12
CA ASN A 17 5.10 24.68 -6.49
C ASN A 17 5.72 23.54 -7.31
N ILE A 18 4.94 22.49 -7.55
CA ILE A 18 5.34 21.38 -8.41
C ILE A 18 5.55 21.83 -9.85
N HIS A 19 4.77 22.80 -10.34
CA HIS A 19 4.80 23.31 -11.71
C HIS A 19 5.83 24.43 -11.88
N SER A 20 7.10 24.03 -11.83
CA SER A 20 8.26 24.90 -12.04
C SER A 20 9.03 24.49 -13.30
N GLU A 21 9.88 25.38 -13.80
CA GLU A 21 10.68 25.16 -15.01
C GLU A 21 11.45 23.83 -15.01
N LYS A 22 11.99 23.44 -13.84
CA LYS A 22 12.71 22.17 -13.69
C LYS A 22 11.83 20.93 -13.88
N ASN A 23 10.52 21.06 -13.71
CA ASN A 23 9.55 19.96 -13.65
C ASN A 23 8.59 19.91 -14.86
N TYR A 24 8.63 20.87 -15.79
CA TYR A 24 7.65 20.93 -16.89
C TYR A 24 7.59 19.64 -17.72
N GLU A 25 8.73 19.07 -18.11
CA GLU A 25 8.76 17.81 -18.85
C GLU A 25 8.16 16.65 -18.06
N TYR A 26 8.55 16.53 -16.78
CA TYR A 26 8.04 15.48 -15.90
C TYR A 26 6.53 15.58 -15.71
N ILE A 27 6.01 16.79 -15.53
CA ILE A 27 4.57 17.02 -15.39
C ILE A 27 3.84 16.68 -16.69
N ARG A 28 4.37 17.05 -17.86
CA ARG A 28 3.77 16.66 -19.14
C ARG A 28 3.70 15.15 -19.30
N PHE A 29 4.74 14.44 -18.88
CA PHE A 29 4.76 12.98 -18.90
C PHE A 29 3.67 12.40 -17.97
N LEU A 30 3.64 12.82 -16.70
CA LEU A 30 2.66 12.32 -15.71
C LEU A 30 1.22 12.61 -16.13
N ASP A 31 0.93 13.83 -16.59
CA ASP A 31 -0.40 14.24 -17.05
C ASP A 31 -0.83 13.46 -18.30
N THR A 32 0.08 13.25 -19.26
CA THR A 32 -0.20 12.40 -20.43
C THR A 32 -0.50 10.98 -20.01
N TYR A 33 0.29 10.42 -19.10
CA TYR A 33 0.14 9.05 -18.61
C TYR A 33 -1.25 8.81 -18.01
N GLU A 34 -1.65 9.68 -17.08
CA GLU A 34 -2.97 9.63 -16.45
C GLU A 34 -4.12 9.80 -17.46
N LYS A 35 -3.98 10.74 -18.41
CA LYS A 35 -4.99 10.97 -19.47
C LYS A 35 -5.11 9.77 -20.40
N THR A 36 -4.01 9.11 -20.73
CA THR A 36 -4.02 7.88 -21.54
C THR A 36 -4.81 6.78 -20.83
N PHE A 37 -4.65 6.63 -19.52
CA PHE A 37 -5.46 5.67 -18.75
C PHE A 37 -6.96 5.99 -18.82
N PHE A 38 -7.35 7.26 -18.67
CA PHE A 38 -8.75 7.66 -18.85
C PHE A 38 -9.29 7.37 -20.26
N GLN A 39 -8.47 7.54 -21.30
CA GLN A 39 -8.88 7.19 -22.67
C GLN A 39 -9.13 5.68 -22.81
N PHE A 40 -8.35 4.83 -22.13
CA PHE A 40 -8.62 3.39 -22.11
C PHE A 40 -9.95 3.09 -21.42
N LEU A 41 -10.25 3.74 -20.30
CA LEU A 41 -11.53 3.59 -19.59
C LEU A 41 -12.71 4.00 -20.50
N GLN A 42 -12.60 5.12 -21.20
CA GLN A 42 -13.66 5.63 -22.09
C GLN A 42 -13.94 4.72 -23.29
N LYS A 43 -12.92 4.10 -23.87
CA LYS A 43 -13.08 3.21 -25.03
C LYS A 43 -13.76 1.89 -24.69
N GLY A 44 -13.80 1.51 -23.40
CA GLY A 44 -14.33 0.22 -22.98
C GLY A 44 -13.54 -0.95 -23.57
N ASP A 45 -12.23 -0.74 -23.83
CA ASP A 45 -11.33 -1.76 -24.39
C ASP A 45 -11.06 -2.92 -23.41
N PHE A 46 -11.69 -2.89 -22.23
CA PHE A 46 -11.65 -3.90 -21.18
C PHE A 46 -12.86 -4.87 -21.32
N LYS A 47 -12.68 -6.00 -22.01
CA LYS A 47 -13.69 -7.04 -22.30
C LYS A 47 -13.58 -8.31 -21.42
N THR A 48 -12.60 -8.44 -20.53
CA THR A 48 -12.22 -9.60 -19.69
C THR A 48 -11.59 -9.20 -18.33
N PRO A 49 -12.37 -9.17 -17.24
CA PRO A 49 -11.97 -8.55 -15.97
C PRO A 49 -10.67 -9.06 -15.31
N GLU A 50 -10.37 -10.35 -15.39
CA GLU A 50 -9.22 -10.96 -14.70
C GLU A 50 -7.88 -10.63 -15.35
N LYS A 51 -7.80 -10.73 -16.69
CA LYS A 51 -6.61 -10.32 -17.44
C LYS A 51 -6.42 -8.81 -17.39
N GLU A 52 -7.51 -8.07 -17.21
CA GLU A 52 -7.52 -6.62 -17.22
C GLU A 52 -7.13 -6.02 -15.89
N MET A 53 -7.50 -6.62 -14.76
CA MET A 53 -6.97 -6.19 -13.46
C MET A 53 -5.45 -6.30 -13.42
N ASN A 54 -4.90 -7.40 -13.93
CA ASN A 54 -3.46 -7.59 -14.00
C ASN A 54 -2.81 -6.52 -14.89
N TYR A 55 -3.38 -6.27 -16.08
CA TYR A 55 -2.92 -5.20 -16.96
C TYR A 55 -2.95 -3.82 -16.28
N VAL A 56 -4.05 -3.47 -15.61
CA VAL A 56 -4.22 -2.19 -14.93
C VAL A 56 -3.19 -2.00 -13.82
N GLY A 57 -2.94 -3.03 -13.00
CA GLY A 57 -1.91 -2.99 -11.97
C GLY A 57 -0.50 -2.86 -12.57
N ASN A 58 -0.21 -3.65 -13.60
CA ASN A 58 1.07 -3.62 -14.32
C ASN A 58 1.30 -2.29 -15.03
N TYR A 59 0.24 -1.65 -15.53
CA TYR A 59 0.25 -0.31 -16.12
C TYR A 59 0.73 0.70 -15.08
N TRP A 60 -0.01 0.88 -13.98
CA TRP A 60 0.34 1.90 -12.98
C TRP A 60 1.71 1.71 -12.33
N HIS A 61 2.12 0.46 -12.10
CA HIS A 61 3.46 0.16 -11.57
C HIS A 61 4.57 0.23 -12.65
N MET A 62 4.19 0.14 -13.93
CA MET A 62 5.11 0.00 -15.07
C MET A 62 6.12 -1.14 -14.87
N ASN A 63 5.62 -2.30 -14.43
CA ASN A 63 6.47 -3.45 -14.19
C ASN A 63 6.85 -4.17 -15.49
N GLN A 64 7.77 -5.12 -15.37
CA GLN A 64 8.23 -5.91 -16.50
C GLN A 64 7.09 -6.67 -17.17
N ASP A 65 6.08 -7.13 -16.42
CA ASP A 65 4.95 -7.91 -16.96
C ASP A 65 4.00 -7.09 -17.85
N LEU A 66 4.10 -5.75 -17.82
CA LEU A 66 3.37 -4.89 -18.76
C LEU A 66 3.88 -5.06 -20.20
N TYR A 67 5.16 -5.36 -20.36
CA TYR A 67 5.81 -5.55 -21.65
C TYR A 67 6.20 -7.03 -21.79
N SER A 68 5.89 -7.69 -22.88
CA SER A 68 6.27 -9.09 -23.11
C SER A 68 7.79 -9.32 -23.24
N GLU A 69 8.62 -8.32 -22.94
CA GLU A 69 10.06 -8.34 -23.12
C GLU A 69 10.78 -8.63 -21.80
N HIS A 70 11.55 -9.70 -21.80
CA HIS A 70 12.44 -10.03 -20.70
C HIS A 70 13.57 -9.00 -20.63
N SER A 71 13.46 -8.08 -19.66
CA SER A 71 14.45 -7.05 -19.31
C SER A 71 14.58 -5.83 -20.22
N ASN A 72 13.57 -4.96 -20.25
CA ASN A 72 13.79 -3.59 -20.72
C ASN A 72 14.38 -2.70 -19.62
N LYS A 73 15.69 -2.84 -19.42
CA LYS A 73 16.49 -2.00 -18.51
C LYS A 73 16.37 -0.50 -18.81
N GLU A 74 15.95 -0.12 -20.01
CA GLU A 74 15.81 1.27 -20.45
C GLU A 74 14.46 1.91 -20.11
N LEU A 75 13.40 1.12 -19.88
CA LEU A 75 12.05 1.65 -19.58
C LEU A 75 11.87 2.13 -18.14
N HIS A 76 12.72 1.69 -17.20
CA HIS A 76 12.65 2.14 -15.81
C HIS A 76 12.84 3.66 -15.65
N GLN A 77 13.50 4.31 -16.61
CA GLN A 77 13.71 5.77 -16.58
C GLN A 77 12.43 6.57 -16.84
N TYR A 78 11.38 5.92 -17.35
CA TYR A 78 10.07 6.52 -17.63
C TYR A 78 8.94 5.90 -16.83
N SER A 79 9.23 5.35 -15.63
CA SER A 79 8.16 4.88 -14.74
C SER A 79 7.36 6.06 -14.18
N TYR A 80 6.04 5.95 -14.20
CA TYR A 80 5.12 6.92 -13.59
C TYR A 80 5.48 7.15 -12.11
N GLU A 81 5.67 6.08 -11.33
CA GLU A 81 5.99 6.20 -9.91
C GLU A 81 7.36 6.86 -9.67
N ILE A 82 8.37 6.52 -10.46
CA ILE A 82 9.73 7.09 -10.32
C ILE A 82 9.71 8.59 -10.62
N ILE A 83 9.07 8.99 -11.72
CA ILE A 83 8.96 10.41 -12.10
C ILE A 83 8.11 11.17 -11.09
N ALA A 84 6.99 10.59 -10.62
CA ALA A 84 6.15 11.21 -9.60
C ALA A 84 6.92 11.41 -8.29
N ARG A 85 7.66 10.39 -7.84
CA ARG A 85 8.53 10.47 -6.66
C ARG A 85 9.61 11.53 -6.80
N HIS A 86 10.20 11.67 -7.99
CA HIS A 86 11.19 12.72 -8.25
C HIS A 86 10.58 14.13 -8.14
N VAL A 87 9.44 14.37 -8.79
CA VAL A 87 8.75 15.67 -8.75
C VAL A 87 8.29 16.00 -7.33
N LEU A 88 7.70 15.03 -6.63
CA LEU A 88 7.20 15.17 -5.27
C LEU A 88 8.33 15.25 -4.25
N GLY A 89 9.48 14.62 -4.49
CA GLY A 89 10.63 14.67 -3.58
C GLY A 89 11.25 16.06 -3.46
N GLY A 90 10.98 16.95 -4.42
CA GLY A 90 11.37 18.36 -4.35
C GLY A 90 12.88 18.60 -4.52
N SER A 91 13.66 17.56 -4.83
CA SER A 91 15.12 17.70 -5.00
C SER A 91 15.47 18.60 -6.19
N PRO A 92 16.69 19.17 -6.20
CA PRO A 92 17.30 19.67 -7.43
C PRO A 92 17.49 18.55 -8.47
N LYS A 93 17.76 18.93 -9.71
CA LYS A 93 18.20 17.96 -10.72
C LYS A 93 19.49 17.26 -10.23
N PRO A 94 19.64 15.95 -10.45
CA PRO A 94 20.88 15.24 -10.14
C PRO A 94 22.10 15.92 -10.75
N PHE A 95 23.22 15.89 -10.04
CA PHE A 95 24.48 16.44 -10.55
C PHE A 95 25.02 15.58 -11.70
N ASP A 96 24.96 14.25 -11.51
CA ASP A 96 25.22 13.25 -12.54
C ASP A 96 24.43 11.96 -12.24
N LYS A 97 24.70 10.88 -12.98
CA LYS A 97 23.99 9.60 -12.85
C LYS A 97 24.26 8.84 -11.54
N TYR A 98 25.31 9.20 -10.81
CA TYR A 98 25.74 8.58 -9.56
C TYR A 98 25.60 9.51 -8.35
N ALA A 99 25.47 10.82 -8.57
CA ALA A 99 25.37 11.84 -7.55
C ALA A 99 24.03 12.59 -7.66
N PHE A 100 23.15 12.31 -6.73
CA PHE A 100 21.86 13.00 -6.57
C PHE A 100 21.63 13.38 -5.10
N MET A 101 20.82 14.41 -4.87
CA MET A 101 20.38 14.77 -3.52
C MET A 101 19.23 13.84 -3.11
N PRO A 102 19.39 13.04 -2.05
CA PRO A 102 18.36 12.07 -1.66
C PRO A 102 17.12 12.75 -1.08
N THR A 103 15.99 12.10 -1.29
CA THR A 103 14.68 12.44 -0.75
C THR A 103 14.15 11.24 0.04
N ALA A 104 13.12 11.44 0.86
CA ALA A 104 12.46 10.32 1.53
C ALA A 104 11.84 9.33 0.53
N LEU A 105 11.49 9.78 -0.69
CA LEU A 105 10.81 9.00 -1.71
C LEU A 105 11.76 8.19 -2.61
N ASP A 106 13.07 8.37 -2.52
CA ASP A 106 14.05 7.61 -3.32
C ASP A 106 14.29 6.19 -2.79
N PHE A 107 13.99 5.95 -1.51
CA PHE A 107 14.22 4.65 -0.86
C PHE A 107 12.93 4.12 -0.24
N TYR A 108 12.67 2.82 -0.41
CA TYR A 108 11.51 2.15 0.20
C TYR A 108 11.53 2.23 1.73
N GLN A 109 12.73 2.20 2.34
CA GLN A 109 12.93 2.29 3.79
C GLN A 109 12.48 3.64 4.38
N THR A 110 12.47 4.71 3.58
CA THR A 110 12.11 6.07 4.02
C THR A 110 10.81 6.58 3.43
N SER A 111 10.26 5.92 2.40
CA SER A 111 9.10 6.39 1.65
C SER A 111 7.87 6.64 2.52
N LEU A 112 7.60 5.75 3.48
CA LEU A 112 6.46 5.85 4.40
C LEU A 112 6.55 7.06 5.38
N ARG A 113 7.69 7.77 5.41
CA ARG A 113 7.87 8.94 6.28
C ARG A 113 7.36 10.24 5.65
N ASP A 114 7.19 10.29 4.33
CA ASP A 114 6.72 11.49 3.62
C ASP A 114 5.20 11.41 3.37
N PRO A 115 4.38 12.39 3.83
CA PRO A 115 2.96 12.46 3.51
C PRO A 115 2.60 12.40 2.02
N ALA A 116 3.48 12.88 1.13
CA ALA A 116 3.25 12.82 -0.31
C ALA A 116 3.31 11.41 -0.88
N PHE A 117 3.94 10.46 -0.19
CA PHE A 117 3.84 9.04 -0.53
C PHE A 117 2.38 8.61 -0.52
N TYR A 118 1.68 8.85 0.59
CA TYR A 118 0.27 8.46 0.72
C TYR A 118 -0.62 9.21 -0.28
N GLN A 119 -0.34 10.48 -0.58
CA GLN A 119 -1.09 11.24 -1.58
C GLN A 119 -0.91 10.69 -3.00
N LEU A 120 0.32 10.31 -3.38
CA LEU A 120 0.61 9.71 -4.67
C LEU A 120 -0.11 8.37 -4.83
N TYR A 121 0.02 7.47 -3.85
CA TYR A 121 -0.61 6.16 -3.96
C TYR A 121 -2.13 6.23 -3.79
N GLN A 122 -2.67 7.17 -3.01
CA GLN A 122 -4.11 7.42 -2.98
C GLN A 122 -4.61 7.84 -4.37
N ARG A 123 -3.91 8.76 -5.04
CA ARG A 123 -4.25 9.17 -6.42
C ARG A 123 -4.26 7.97 -7.37
N ILE A 124 -3.24 7.11 -7.32
CA ILE A 124 -3.20 5.87 -8.13
C ILE A 124 -4.38 4.97 -7.79
N VAL A 125 -4.67 4.74 -6.51
CA VAL A 125 -5.80 3.92 -6.05
C VAL A 125 -7.13 4.48 -6.53
N ASP A 126 -7.31 5.80 -6.56
CA ASP A 126 -8.53 6.44 -7.08
C ASP A 126 -8.74 6.11 -8.57
N TYR A 127 -7.68 6.06 -9.37
CA TYR A 127 -7.75 5.59 -10.76
C TYR A 127 -8.11 4.09 -10.86
N LEU A 128 -7.58 3.26 -9.96
CA LEU A 128 -7.93 1.84 -9.90
C LEU A 128 -9.40 1.64 -9.50
N ILE A 129 -9.92 2.47 -8.60
CA ILE A 129 -11.33 2.47 -8.21
C ILE A 129 -12.21 2.91 -9.39
N ALA A 130 -11.82 3.96 -10.13
CA ALA A 130 -12.54 4.35 -11.35
C ALA A 130 -12.60 3.22 -12.38
N TYR A 131 -11.54 2.41 -12.51
CA TYR A 131 -11.60 1.18 -13.32
C TYR A 131 -12.58 0.14 -12.74
N LYS A 132 -12.60 -0.04 -11.42
CA LYS A 132 -13.51 -0.99 -10.75
C LYS A 132 -14.99 -0.68 -10.98
N GLU A 133 -15.37 0.56 -11.27
CA GLU A 133 -16.75 0.92 -11.63
C GLU A 133 -17.24 0.26 -12.94
N TYR A 134 -16.32 -0.13 -13.83
CA TYR A 134 -16.64 -0.87 -15.06
C TYR A 134 -16.77 -2.38 -14.83
N VAL A 135 -16.32 -2.87 -13.67
CA VAL A 135 -16.45 -4.28 -13.31
C VAL A 135 -17.86 -4.54 -12.80
N LYS A 136 -18.49 -5.60 -13.30
CA LYS A 136 -19.84 -5.97 -12.87
C LYS A 136 -19.86 -6.24 -11.35
N PRO A 137 -20.71 -5.54 -10.58
CA PRO A 137 -20.87 -5.81 -9.16
C PRO A 137 -21.36 -7.24 -8.91
N TYR A 138 -21.02 -7.78 -7.74
CA TYR A 138 -21.57 -9.05 -7.29
C TYR A 138 -23.10 -8.98 -7.22
N SER A 139 -23.77 -9.97 -7.81
CA SER A 139 -25.20 -10.19 -7.64
C SER A 139 -25.49 -10.68 -6.23
N HIS A 140 -26.73 -10.55 -5.76
CA HIS A 140 -27.13 -11.06 -4.43
C HIS A 140 -26.76 -12.54 -4.23
N ASN A 141 -26.82 -13.35 -5.29
CA ASN A 141 -26.55 -14.78 -5.20
C ASN A 141 -25.05 -15.11 -5.19
N ASP A 142 -24.18 -14.17 -5.53
CA ASP A 142 -22.73 -14.40 -5.60
C ASP A 142 -22.10 -14.52 -4.18
N PRO A 143 -22.39 -13.62 -3.21
CA PRO A 143 -21.91 -13.78 -1.84
C PRO A 143 -22.82 -14.66 -0.97
N HIS A 144 -23.97 -15.12 -1.50
CA HIS A 144 -24.94 -15.87 -0.71
C HIS A 144 -24.47 -17.31 -0.47
N PHE A 145 -24.07 -17.61 0.76
CA PHE A 145 -23.74 -18.98 1.17
C PHE A 145 -25.00 -19.72 1.63
N VAL A 146 -25.59 -20.50 0.71
CA VAL A 146 -26.81 -21.29 0.98
C VAL A 146 -26.60 -22.26 2.14
N GLY A 147 -27.50 -22.22 3.13
CA GLY A 147 -27.49 -23.13 4.29
C GLY A 147 -26.53 -22.72 5.41
N VAL A 148 -25.86 -21.57 5.32
CA VAL A 148 -24.97 -21.06 6.37
C VAL A 148 -25.45 -19.67 6.81
N LYS A 149 -25.56 -19.46 8.12
CA LYS A 149 -25.94 -18.17 8.70
C LYS A 149 -25.09 -17.82 9.91
N ILE A 150 -24.52 -16.63 9.90
CA ILE A 150 -23.89 -16.01 11.07
C ILE A 150 -25.01 -15.46 11.96
N ASN A 151 -25.05 -15.86 13.22
CA ASN A 151 -26.05 -15.44 14.19
C ASN A 151 -25.54 -14.32 15.09
N ASP A 152 -24.29 -14.43 15.54
CA ASP A 152 -23.69 -13.45 16.44
C ASP A 152 -22.17 -13.39 16.23
N VAL A 153 -21.60 -12.22 16.48
CA VAL A 153 -20.15 -11.98 16.43
C VAL A 153 -19.76 -11.17 17.66
N LYS A 154 -18.88 -11.73 18.49
CA LYS A 154 -18.38 -11.08 19.72
C LYS A 154 -16.90 -10.86 19.60
N VAL A 155 -16.46 -9.66 19.97
CA VAL A 155 -15.05 -9.30 20.00
C VAL A 155 -14.68 -8.95 21.43
N SER A 156 -13.57 -9.47 21.93
CA SER A 156 -13.04 -9.03 23.23
C SER A 156 -12.52 -7.59 23.17
N GLU A 157 -12.14 -7.03 24.30
CA GLU A 157 -11.67 -5.64 24.38
C GLU A 157 -10.49 -5.37 23.43
N LEU A 158 -10.59 -4.29 22.66
CA LEU A 158 -9.53 -3.82 21.75
C LEU A 158 -8.77 -2.68 22.42
N VAL A 159 -7.54 -2.96 22.87
CA VAL A 159 -6.71 -1.99 23.61
C VAL A 159 -5.37 -1.81 22.93
N THR A 160 -5.05 -0.57 22.59
CA THR A 160 -3.74 -0.16 22.09
C THR A 160 -2.92 0.55 23.16
N TYR A 161 -1.60 0.45 23.06
CA TYR A 161 -0.66 1.10 23.97
C TYR A 161 0.68 1.32 23.26
N PHE A 162 1.57 2.09 23.86
CA PHE A 162 2.96 2.21 23.41
C PHE A 162 3.87 1.37 24.29
N ASP A 163 4.80 0.65 23.66
CA ASP A 163 5.84 -0.11 24.34
C ASP A 163 7.21 0.22 23.77
N TYR A 164 8.25 0.10 24.59
CA TYR A 164 9.63 0.31 24.14
C TYR A 164 10.11 -0.87 23.31
N PHE A 165 10.63 -0.55 22.13
CA PHE A 165 11.24 -1.52 21.24
C PHE A 165 12.70 -1.16 21.01
N ASP A 166 13.56 -2.16 21.23
CA ASP A 166 15.01 -2.05 21.09
C ASP A 166 15.44 -2.72 19.78
N PHE A 167 16.26 -2.03 18.99
CA PHE A 167 16.91 -2.62 17.82
C PHE A 167 18.38 -2.26 17.75
N ASN A 168 19.18 -3.19 17.21
CA ASN A 168 20.62 -3.02 17.09
C ASN A 168 20.95 -2.10 15.90
N ALA A 169 21.67 -1.01 16.18
CA ALA A 169 22.12 -0.01 15.21
C ALA A 169 23.65 0.02 15.03
N THR A 170 24.33 -1.06 15.45
CA THR A 170 25.78 -1.23 15.38
C THR A 170 26.32 -1.02 13.96
N SER A 171 25.57 -1.39 12.92
CA SER A 171 25.98 -1.24 11.52
C SER A 171 26.16 0.21 11.05
N SER A 172 25.62 1.18 11.81
CA SER A 172 25.72 2.62 11.49
C SER A 172 26.93 3.29 12.16
N VAL A 173 27.69 2.56 12.98
CA VAL A 173 28.86 3.07 13.70
C VAL A 173 30.14 2.68 12.96
N PHE A 174 31.14 3.56 13.00
CA PHE A 174 32.47 3.30 12.46
C PHE A 174 33.34 2.64 13.53
N TYR A 175 34.06 1.59 13.14
CA TYR A 175 34.97 0.83 14.01
C TYR A 175 36.39 0.86 13.46
N SER A 176 37.36 0.79 14.36
CA SER A 176 38.74 0.50 14.02
C SER A 176 38.93 -0.96 13.59
N GLN A 177 40.04 -1.26 12.91
CA GLN A 177 40.36 -2.61 12.46
C GLN A 177 40.47 -3.62 13.62
N GLU A 178 40.96 -3.17 14.77
CA GLU A 178 41.07 -3.97 15.99
C GLU A 178 39.69 -4.32 16.55
N GLU A 179 38.79 -3.34 16.67
CA GLU A 179 37.42 -3.56 17.16
C GLU A 179 36.64 -4.53 16.27
N LEU A 180 36.84 -4.48 14.95
CA LEU A 180 36.20 -5.39 14.00
C LEU A 180 36.54 -6.86 14.24
N THR A 181 37.69 -7.18 14.84
CA THR A 181 38.05 -8.57 15.19
C THR A 181 37.15 -9.15 16.28
N SER A 182 36.54 -8.28 17.10
CA SER A 182 35.69 -8.66 18.23
C SER A 182 34.19 -8.70 17.92
N TYR A 183 33.79 -8.40 16.68
CA TYR A 183 32.39 -8.29 16.24
C TYR A 183 31.54 -7.44 17.22
N PRO A 184 31.74 -6.11 17.24
CA PRO A 184 31.06 -5.23 18.18
C PRO A 184 29.54 -5.31 17.96
N THR A 185 28.76 -5.31 19.04
CA THR A 185 27.28 -5.38 18.99
C THR A 185 26.59 -4.40 19.95
N GLY A 186 27.34 -3.47 20.53
CA GLY A 186 26.91 -2.70 21.71
C GLY A 186 25.96 -1.53 21.48
N PHE A 187 25.62 -1.18 20.22
CA PHE A 187 24.80 0.01 19.96
C PHE A 187 23.34 -0.36 19.72
N VAL A 188 22.49 0.04 20.67
CA VAL A 188 21.04 -0.21 20.65
C VAL A 188 20.29 1.11 20.63
N VAL A 189 19.26 1.18 19.79
CA VAL A 189 18.30 2.29 19.76
C VAL A 189 16.98 1.81 20.32
N ARG A 190 16.47 2.55 21.31
CA ARG A 190 15.16 2.31 21.95
C ARG A 190 14.17 3.36 21.46
N GLN A 191 12.99 2.91 21.02
CA GLN A 191 11.91 3.82 20.63
C GLN A 191 10.54 3.28 21.07
N PRO A 192 9.61 4.14 21.51
CA PRO A 192 8.23 3.73 21.75
C PRO A 192 7.55 3.38 20.41
N ARG A 193 6.89 2.22 20.33
CA ARG A 193 6.12 1.76 19.17
C ARG A 193 4.70 1.40 19.59
N LEU A 194 3.75 1.64 18.69
CA LEU A 194 2.36 1.25 18.88
C LEU A 194 2.25 -0.28 18.95
N ASN A 195 1.48 -0.77 19.93
CA ASN A 195 1.20 -2.19 20.16
C ASN A 195 -0.27 -2.37 20.59
N HIS A 196 -0.73 -3.62 20.66
CA HIS A 196 -2.08 -3.96 21.09
C HIS A 196 -2.09 -5.18 22.03
N LYS A 197 -3.12 -5.30 22.87
CA LYS A 197 -3.35 -6.54 23.62
C LYS A 197 -3.93 -7.62 22.68
N PRO A 198 -3.61 -8.91 22.87
CA PRO A 198 -4.29 -9.98 22.16
C PRO A 198 -5.81 -9.91 22.39
N PHE A 199 -6.58 -10.16 21.34
CA PHE A 199 -8.03 -10.19 21.39
C PHE A 199 -8.57 -11.41 20.63
N THR A 200 -9.82 -11.79 20.91
CA THR A 200 -10.49 -12.92 20.26
C THR A 200 -11.77 -12.44 19.60
N VAL A 201 -12.01 -12.93 18.38
CA VAL A 201 -13.27 -12.78 17.65
C VAL A 201 -13.99 -14.12 17.71
N SER A 202 -15.12 -14.18 18.41
CA SER A 202 -15.97 -15.36 18.47
C SER A 202 -17.14 -15.22 17.51
N VAL A 203 -17.36 -16.21 16.67
CA VAL A 203 -18.42 -16.22 15.65
C VAL A 203 -19.37 -17.37 15.94
N ASP A 204 -20.62 -17.04 16.28
CA ASP A 204 -21.69 -18.02 16.46
C ASP A 204 -22.41 -18.19 15.12
N LEU A 205 -22.31 -19.37 14.52
CA LEU A 205 -22.92 -19.67 13.22
C LEU A 205 -23.79 -20.93 13.27
N LYS A 206 -24.74 -21.00 12.35
CA LYS A 206 -25.54 -22.19 12.09
C LYS A 206 -25.28 -22.64 10.66
N SER A 207 -24.94 -23.92 10.50
CA SER A 207 -24.86 -24.56 9.19
C SER A 207 -25.88 -25.69 9.09
N ASP A 208 -26.58 -25.75 7.96
CA ASP A 208 -27.46 -26.85 7.58
C ASP A 208 -26.72 -27.90 6.71
N VAL A 209 -25.48 -27.59 6.30
CA VAL A 209 -24.63 -28.43 5.44
C VAL A 209 -23.26 -28.69 6.05
N ALA A 210 -22.65 -29.82 5.72
CA ALA A 210 -21.24 -30.08 6.01
C ALA A 210 -20.41 -29.55 4.84
N SER A 211 -19.61 -28.49 5.06
CA SER A 211 -18.83 -27.84 4.01
C SER A 211 -17.58 -27.19 4.56
N ASP A 212 -16.56 -27.05 3.72
CA ASP A 212 -15.38 -26.25 4.04
C ASP A 212 -15.73 -24.78 3.75
N ALA A 213 -15.63 -23.93 4.77
CA ALA A 213 -15.95 -22.51 4.69
C ALA A 213 -14.69 -21.65 4.86
N VAL A 214 -14.65 -20.57 4.09
CA VAL A 214 -13.61 -19.55 4.18
C VAL A 214 -14.13 -18.40 5.04
N PHE A 215 -13.41 -18.09 6.11
CA PHE A 215 -13.66 -16.93 6.95
C PHE A 215 -12.73 -15.80 6.53
N LYS A 216 -13.30 -14.61 6.32
CA LYS A 216 -12.57 -13.36 6.07
C LYS A 216 -13.05 -12.30 7.05
N ILE A 217 -12.13 -11.74 7.81
CA ILE A 217 -12.41 -10.71 8.80
C ILE A 217 -11.84 -9.39 8.29
N PHE A 218 -12.68 -8.37 8.20
CA PHE A 218 -12.30 -7.03 7.79
C PHE A 218 -12.61 -6.03 8.91
N ILE A 219 -11.85 -4.95 8.95
CA ILE A 219 -12.09 -3.80 9.82
C ILE A 219 -12.07 -2.53 8.98
N GLY A 220 -12.95 -1.59 9.34
CA GLY A 220 -13.12 -0.34 8.62
C GLY A 220 -13.74 0.73 9.53
N PRO A 221 -13.83 1.97 9.04
CA PRO A 221 -14.40 3.08 9.80
C PRO A 221 -15.91 2.91 9.99
N LYS A 222 -16.43 3.31 11.15
CA LYS A 222 -17.88 3.37 11.41
C LYS A 222 -18.49 4.71 11.01
N TYR A 223 -17.73 5.79 11.20
CA TYR A 223 -18.15 7.16 10.96
C TYR A 223 -17.10 7.91 10.15
N HIS A 224 -17.56 8.83 9.31
CA HIS A 224 -16.72 9.83 8.65
C HIS A 224 -16.25 10.90 9.63
N ALA A 225 -15.29 11.72 9.23
CA ALA A 225 -14.76 12.83 10.06
C ALA A 225 -15.82 13.88 10.44
N ASN A 226 -16.91 13.98 9.69
CA ASN A 226 -18.06 14.85 9.97
C ASN A 226 -19.14 14.18 10.83
N GLY A 227 -18.93 12.94 11.29
CA GLY A 227 -19.83 12.21 12.19
C GLY A 227 -20.94 11.40 11.50
N TYR A 228 -21.07 11.46 10.18
CA TYR A 228 -22.05 10.63 9.46
C TYR A 228 -21.61 9.16 9.40
N PRO A 229 -22.54 8.20 9.46
CA PRO A 229 -22.22 6.78 9.33
C PRO A 229 -21.71 6.46 7.92
N VAL A 230 -20.75 5.55 7.84
CA VAL A 230 -20.14 5.05 6.60
C VAL A 230 -21.13 4.17 5.83
N ASN A 231 -21.28 4.40 4.53
CA ASN A 231 -22.01 3.51 3.62
C ASN A 231 -21.03 2.52 2.98
N ILE A 232 -21.19 1.23 3.24
CA ILE A 232 -20.27 0.20 2.74
C ILE A 232 -20.21 0.18 1.21
N GLU A 233 -21.33 0.48 0.54
CA GLU A 233 -21.38 0.50 -0.94
C GLU A 233 -20.49 1.60 -1.54
N GLU A 234 -20.31 2.70 -0.83
CA GLU A 234 -19.50 3.86 -1.26
C GLU A 234 -18.07 3.81 -0.72
N ASP A 235 -17.87 3.17 0.44
CA ASP A 235 -16.63 3.20 1.21
C ASP A 235 -15.94 1.83 1.36
N TRP A 236 -16.31 0.85 0.52
CA TRP A 236 -15.76 -0.51 0.57
C TRP A 236 -14.21 -0.54 0.52
N MET A 237 -13.58 0.43 -0.16
CA MET A 237 -12.13 0.58 -0.26
C MET A 237 -11.44 0.98 1.05
N LYS A 238 -12.18 1.40 2.07
CA LYS A 238 -11.64 1.79 3.39
C LYS A 238 -11.53 0.63 4.37
N PHE A 239 -11.87 -0.59 3.94
CA PHE A 239 -11.78 -1.79 4.74
C PHE A 239 -10.46 -2.52 4.49
N TYR A 240 -9.77 -2.92 5.55
CA TYR A 240 -8.56 -3.74 5.47
C TYR A 240 -8.80 -5.12 6.08
N GLU A 241 -8.18 -6.12 5.47
CA GLU A 241 -8.27 -7.53 5.88
C GLU A 241 -7.41 -7.76 7.13
N LEU A 242 -8.00 -8.40 8.14
CA LEU A 242 -7.32 -8.79 9.38
C LEU A 242 -6.90 -10.26 9.36
N ASP A 243 -7.79 -11.13 8.89
CA ASP A 243 -7.56 -12.58 8.94
C ASP A 243 -8.32 -13.31 7.83
N TRP A 244 -7.74 -14.43 7.42
CA TRP A 244 -8.26 -15.33 6.41
C TRP A 244 -7.90 -16.78 6.75
N PHE A 245 -8.91 -17.61 6.99
CA PHE A 245 -8.70 -19.03 7.31
C PHE A 245 -9.84 -19.91 6.81
N VAL A 246 -9.54 -21.21 6.67
CA VAL A 246 -10.50 -22.23 6.27
C VAL A 246 -10.92 -23.04 7.49
N GLN A 247 -12.22 -23.24 7.65
CA GLN A 247 -12.78 -24.03 8.74
C GLN A 247 -13.84 -24.98 8.22
N LYS A 248 -13.79 -26.23 8.68
CA LYS A 248 -14.81 -27.23 8.38
C LYS A 248 -16.06 -26.94 9.19
N LEU A 249 -17.19 -26.75 8.51
CA LEU A 249 -18.50 -26.61 9.12
C LEU A 249 -19.15 -27.98 9.27
N VAL A 250 -19.73 -28.22 10.44
CA VAL A 250 -20.57 -29.39 10.70
C VAL A 250 -22.05 -28.97 10.74
N PRO A 251 -22.99 -29.84 10.33
CA PRO A 251 -24.42 -29.54 10.38
C PRO A 251 -24.89 -29.44 11.84
N ALA A 252 -24.86 -28.23 12.41
CA ALA A 252 -25.35 -27.86 13.74
C ALA A 252 -25.01 -26.37 14.00
N LYS A 253 -25.35 -25.90 15.20
CA LYS A 253 -24.75 -24.67 15.74
C LYS A 253 -23.27 -24.93 16.01
N THR A 254 -22.41 -24.12 15.41
CA THR A 254 -20.96 -24.13 15.63
C THR A 254 -20.55 -22.78 16.20
N LYS A 255 -19.69 -22.81 17.22
CA LYS A 255 -19.04 -21.61 17.76
C LYS A 255 -17.56 -21.68 17.44
N LEU A 256 -17.06 -20.64 16.79
CA LEU A 256 -15.65 -20.44 16.47
C LEU A 256 -15.10 -19.34 17.36
#